data_AF-A0A3B5MPK4-F1
#
_entry.id   AF-A0A3B5MPK4-F1
#
_cell.length_a   1.000
_cell.length_b   1.000
_cell.length_c   1.000
_cell.angle_alpha   90.00
_cell.angle_beta   90.00
_cell.angle_gamma   90.00
#
_symmetry.space_group_name_H-M   'P 1'
#
loop_
_entity.id
_entity.type
_entity.pdbx_description
1 polymer ?
#
loop_
_entity_poly.entity_id
_entity_poly.type
_entity_poly.pdbx_seq_one_letter_code
_entity_poly.pdbx_strand_id
1 'polypeptide(L)'
;MDALSVVVDEVALEGLDGITLPSLWIRLEDRKPKFPLKLDDCTKSFIWRSLVNNADLSFHELPEEREDIQLLDRFKDIDPETGCETQEQKFSHDRRDVYPLHVIPENQDGIQGSCVFFKERKNVTKQIRSKSFAPLVNLEEAQERYGRKLVVVASQALRFRTLIGSDNDPETKISNDSYCVLERVGRGRWQGELQSDLHGSLFKIDARKMHYLRKCLVKHELITMQSYVRRLKTGQQQHSILLLLKRFHVNRRNKYDILMEHVSDFLLQQSDHFTTVDNLKEHLNLNDKTMKRLFKNLRYSKLVEFCQYALEDLDPSAEHCTNKNGRRGLFHPSNFFSVCLPPPPPYSVSSSGPKGIPQREIGLRMNVGRLESRMICRKMDRDGVIKVNLAVYFTLKSAFTLRAKPVLFQSNLET
;
A
#
# COMPACT_ATOMS: atom_id res chain seq x y z
N MET A 1 -22.58 2.49 -1.86
CA MET A 1 -23.38 1.25 -1.85
C MET A 1 -24.48 1.41 -0.83
N ASP A 2 -25.70 1.01 -1.19
CA ASP A 2 -26.78 0.80 -0.23
C ASP A 2 -26.48 -0.41 0.69
N ALA A 3 -27.32 -0.63 1.71
CA ALA A 3 -27.10 -1.72 2.67
C ALA A 3 -27.13 -3.12 2.03
N LEU A 4 -28.01 -3.37 1.06
CA LEU A 4 -28.20 -4.70 0.48
C LEU A 4 -27.08 -5.06 -0.49
N SER A 5 -26.60 -4.10 -1.28
CA SER A 5 -25.42 -4.24 -2.12
C SER A 5 -24.17 -4.50 -1.28
N VAL A 6 -24.04 -3.88 -0.10
CA VAL A 6 -22.97 -4.22 0.86
C VAL A 6 -23.06 -5.68 1.29
N VAL A 7 -24.24 -6.17 1.67
CA VAL A 7 -24.42 -7.58 2.07
C VAL A 7 -23.99 -8.53 0.95
N VAL A 8 -24.45 -8.27 -0.27
CA VAL A 8 -24.11 -9.10 -1.44
C VAL A 8 -22.60 -9.06 -1.72
N ASP A 9 -21.98 -7.89 -1.60
CA ASP A 9 -20.54 -7.73 -1.75
C ASP A 9 -19.75 -8.51 -0.68
N GLU A 10 -20.20 -8.50 0.58
CA GLU A 10 -19.61 -9.29 1.66
C GLU A 10 -19.71 -10.80 1.40
N VAL A 11 -20.84 -11.28 0.88
CA VAL A 11 -21.00 -12.69 0.48
C VAL A 11 -20.06 -13.04 -0.67
N ALA A 12 -19.95 -12.17 -1.69
CA ALA A 12 -19.11 -12.39 -2.86
C ALA A 12 -17.61 -12.41 -2.53
N LEU A 13 -17.16 -11.61 -1.55
CA LEU A 13 -15.77 -11.58 -1.08
C LEU A 13 -15.34 -12.84 -0.34
N GLU A 14 -16.27 -13.64 0.19
CA GLU A 14 -15.96 -14.95 0.78
C GLU A 14 -15.85 -16.06 -0.26
N GLY A 15 -15.78 -15.71 -1.56
CA GLY A 15 -15.29 -16.62 -2.59
C GLY A 15 -16.13 -17.86 -2.80
N LEU A 16 -15.52 -18.91 -3.36
CA LEU A 16 -16.23 -20.14 -3.70
C LEU A 16 -16.68 -20.95 -2.47
N ASP A 17 -15.94 -20.86 -1.36
CA ASP A 17 -16.34 -21.44 -0.06
C ASP A 17 -17.63 -20.84 0.52
N GLY A 18 -17.96 -19.60 0.13
CA GLY A 18 -19.12 -18.88 0.65
C GLY A 18 -19.02 -18.51 2.13
N ILE A 19 -20.07 -17.88 2.64
CA ILE A 19 -20.15 -17.35 4.01
C ILE A 19 -21.26 -18.02 4.82
N THR A 20 -20.99 -18.37 6.08
CA THR A 20 -22.04 -18.77 7.04
C THR A 20 -22.76 -17.53 7.56
N LEU A 21 -24.00 -17.66 8.00
CA LEU A 21 -24.77 -16.52 8.53
C LEU A 21 -24.07 -15.85 9.73
N PRO A 22 -23.55 -16.57 10.74
CA PRO A 22 -22.83 -15.91 11.84
C PRO A 22 -21.59 -15.15 11.37
N SER A 23 -20.82 -15.71 10.43
CA SER A 23 -19.64 -15.03 9.87
C SER A 23 -20.01 -13.79 9.05
N LEU A 24 -21.18 -13.78 8.39
CA LEU A 24 -21.70 -12.60 7.71
C LEU A 24 -21.98 -11.46 8.68
N TRP A 25 -22.57 -11.76 9.83
CA TRP A 25 -22.81 -10.74 10.87
C TRP A 25 -21.48 -10.14 11.35
N ILE A 26 -20.50 -10.98 11.64
CA ILE A 26 -19.15 -10.55 12.04
C ILE A 26 -18.51 -9.64 10.99
N ARG A 27 -18.61 -9.97 9.70
CA ARG A 27 -18.09 -9.13 8.61
C ARG A 27 -18.80 -7.78 8.51
N LEU A 28 -20.12 -7.77 8.63
CA LEU A 28 -20.92 -6.54 8.52
C LEU A 28 -20.66 -5.60 9.70
N GLU A 29 -20.43 -6.12 10.90
CA GLU A 29 -20.12 -5.32 12.09
C GLU A 29 -18.75 -4.62 12.00
N ASP A 30 -17.72 -5.32 11.52
CA ASP A 30 -16.34 -4.79 11.42
C ASP A 30 -16.06 -4.02 10.12
N ARG A 31 -17.03 -3.95 9.21
CA ARG A 31 -16.85 -3.36 7.89
C ARG A 31 -16.43 -1.88 7.93
N LYS A 32 -15.57 -1.46 6.98
CA LYS A 32 -15.15 -0.06 6.80
C LYS A 32 -15.38 0.40 5.36
N PRO A 33 -16.28 1.33 5.03
CA PRO A 33 -17.10 2.13 5.92
C PRO A 33 -18.15 1.30 6.66
N LYS A 34 -18.54 1.81 7.83
CA LYS A 34 -19.48 1.15 8.74
C LYS A 34 -20.77 0.79 8.02
N PHE A 35 -21.27 -0.41 8.30
CA PHE A 35 -22.56 -0.86 7.77
C PHE A 35 -23.68 0.09 8.24
N PRO A 36 -24.56 0.56 7.33
CA PRO A 36 -25.51 1.63 7.64
C PRO A 36 -26.67 1.21 8.56
N LEU A 37 -26.93 -0.09 8.73
CA LEU A 37 -28.01 -0.60 9.57
C LEU A 37 -27.45 -1.24 10.85
N LYS A 38 -28.26 -1.24 11.92
CA LYS A 38 -27.95 -1.99 13.15
C LYS A 38 -28.31 -3.45 12.93
N LEU A 39 -27.48 -4.40 13.36
CA LEU A 39 -27.74 -5.84 13.20
C LEU A 39 -28.63 -6.39 14.33
N ASP A 40 -29.81 -5.79 14.51
CA ASP A 40 -30.87 -6.39 15.33
C ASP A 40 -31.60 -7.52 14.58
N ASP A 41 -32.43 -8.28 15.28
CA ASP A 41 -33.06 -9.48 14.71
C ASP A 41 -34.03 -9.16 13.57
N CYS A 42 -34.67 -7.99 13.63
CA CYS A 42 -35.48 -7.45 12.54
C CYS A 42 -34.63 -7.19 11.28
N THR A 43 -33.47 -6.55 11.43
CA THR A 43 -32.55 -6.28 10.31
C THR A 43 -31.94 -7.57 9.78
N LYS A 44 -31.54 -8.51 10.64
CA LYS A 44 -31.04 -9.82 10.18
C LYS A 44 -32.11 -10.58 9.38
N SER A 45 -33.36 -10.56 9.82
CA SER A 45 -34.48 -11.16 9.10
C SER A 45 -34.79 -10.46 7.76
N PHE A 46 -34.60 -9.13 7.70
CA PHE A 46 -34.66 -8.38 6.46
C PHE A 46 -33.52 -8.74 5.49
N ILE A 47 -32.29 -8.81 6.00
CA ILE A 47 -31.11 -9.23 5.22
C ILE A 47 -31.30 -10.66 4.70
N TRP A 48 -31.80 -11.59 5.52
CA TRP A 48 -32.11 -12.95 5.11
C TRP A 48 -33.05 -12.99 3.91
N ARG A 49 -34.17 -12.26 3.97
CA ARG A 49 -35.11 -12.14 2.83
C ARG A 49 -34.42 -11.59 1.59
N SER A 50 -33.56 -10.58 1.73
CA SER A 50 -32.79 -10.06 0.60
C SER A 50 -31.82 -11.09 0.01
N LEU A 51 -31.16 -11.90 0.83
CA LEU A 51 -30.26 -12.97 0.36
C LEU A 51 -31.04 -14.04 -0.41
N VAL A 52 -32.17 -14.48 0.16
CA VAL A 52 -33.05 -15.49 -0.44
C VAL A 52 -33.60 -15.00 -1.78
N ASN A 53 -34.01 -13.74 -1.87
CA ASN A 53 -34.61 -13.20 -3.09
C ASN A 53 -33.59 -12.94 -4.22
N ASN A 54 -32.27 -13.02 -3.95
CA ASN A 54 -31.24 -12.67 -4.92
C ASN A 54 -30.85 -13.85 -5.82
N ALA A 55 -31.10 -13.74 -7.13
CA ALA A 55 -30.85 -14.80 -8.09
C ALA A 55 -29.38 -15.22 -8.23
N ASP A 56 -28.44 -14.30 -7.99
CA ASP A 56 -27.00 -14.55 -8.05
C ASP A 56 -26.46 -15.26 -6.82
N LEU A 57 -27.28 -15.49 -5.80
CA LEU A 57 -26.91 -16.21 -4.60
C LEU A 57 -27.50 -17.61 -4.60
N SER A 58 -26.70 -18.56 -4.09
CA SER A 58 -27.06 -19.95 -3.90
C SER A 58 -26.73 -20.40 -2.48
N PHE A 59 -27.46 -21.39 -2.00
CA PHE A 59 -27.35 -21.88 -0.63
C PHE A 59 -26.90 -23.33 -0.64
N HIS A 60 -25.88 -23.63 0.15
CA HIS A 60 -25.29 -24.96 0.23
C HIS A 60 -25.15 -25.38 1.69
N GLU A 61 -25.37 -26.66 1.93
CA GLU A 61 -25.15 -27.32 3.22
C GLU A 61 -23.80 -28.04 3.16
N LEU A 62 -22.89 -27.66 4.06
CA LEU A 62 -21.58 -28.30 4.23
C LEU A 62 -21.73 -29.66 4.93
N PRO A 63 -20.80 -30.61 4.69
CA PRO A 63 -20.81 -31.90 5.39
C PRO A 63 -20.60 -31.75 6.90
N GLU A 64 -19.76 -30.79 7.29
CA GLU A 64 -19.42 -30.45 8.67
C GLU A 64 -19.66 -28.98 8.99
N GLU A 65 -19.83 -28.66 10.28
CA GLU A 65 -19.97 -27.28 10.73
C GLU A 65 -18.67 -26.51 10.56
N ARG A 66 -18.76 -25.30 10.00
CA ARG A 66 -17.62 -24.40 9.88
C ARG A 66 -17.57 -23.45 11.06
N GLU A 67 -16.39 -23.34 11.68
CA GLU A 67 -16.13 -22.37 12.75
C GLU A 67 -16.31 -20.93 12.26
N ASP A 68 -16.65 -20.03 13.18
CA ASP A 68 -16.83 -18.61 12.87
C ASP A 68 -15.49 -17.93 12.56
N ILE A 69 -15.51 -16.99 11.62
CA ILE A 69 -14.32 -16.22 11.26
C ILE A 69 -13.79 -15.43 12.47
N GLN A 70 -12.47 -15.38 12.62
CA GLN A 70 -11.80 -14.52 13.59
C GLN A 70 -11.16 -13.34 12.86
N LEU A 71 -11.75 -12.16 13.03
CA LEU A 71 -11.21 -10.93 12.44
C LEU A 71 -9.98 -10.47 13.22
N LEU A 72 -8.99 -9.99 12.47
CA LEU A 72 -7.70 -9.59 13.00
C LEU A 72 -7.33 -8.23 12.44
N ASP A 73 -7.05 -7.29 13.33
CA ASP A 73 -6.51 -6.00 12.95
C ASP A 73 -4.98 -6.02 13.02
N ARG A 74 -4.35 -6.22 11.87
CA ARG A 74 -2.89 -6.29 11.72
C ARG A 74 -2.20 -4.94 12.02
N PHE A 75 -2.99 -3.87 12.19
CA PHE A 75 -2.50 -2.51 12.41
C PHE A 75 -2.80 -1.98 13.81
N LYS A 76 -3.32 -2.83 14.72
CA LYS A 76 -3.64 -2.42 16.09
C LYS A 76 -2.39 -2.19 16.94
N ASP A 77 -1.42 -3.10 16.88
CA ASP A 77 -0.21 -3.09 17.70
C ASP A 77 1.02 -2.69 16.87
N ILE A 78 1.01 -1.44 16.40
CA ILE A 78 2.16 -0.83 15.73
C ILE A 78 3.04 -0.15 16.78
N ASP A 79 4.32 -0.51 16.80
CA ASP A 79 5.32 0.11 17.65
C ASP A 79 5.42 1.63 17.35
N PRO A 80 5.11 2.51 18.32
CA PRO A 80 5.12 3.96 18.13
C PRO A 80 6.51 4.55 17.81
N GLU A 81 7.59 3.86 18.16
CA GLU A 81 8.97 4.29 17.91
C GLU A 81 9.46 3.82 16.53
N THR A 82 9.16 2.57 16.16
CA THR A 82 9.67 1.98 14.92
C THR A 82 8.71 2.05 13.74
N GLY A 83 7.40 2.25 13.98
CA GLY A 83 6.35 2.22 12.96
C GLY A 83 6.13 0.84 12.36
N CYS A 84 6.70 -0.21 12.95
CA CYS A 84 6.58 -1.60 12.53
C CYS A 84 5.51 -2.32 13.35
N GLU A 85 4.85 -3.32 12.76
CA GLU A 85 4.01 -4.24 13.51
C GLU A 85 4.87 -5.04 14.50
N THR A 86 4.50 -4.98 15.78
CA THR A 86 5.09 -5.79 16.84
C THR A 86 4.26 -7.06 17.04
N GLN A 87 4.91 -8.23 16.94
CA GLN A 87 4.28 -9.53 17.13
C GLN A 87 4.01 -9.83 18.62
N GLU A 88 3.38 -8.90 19.35
CA GLU A 88 2.82 -9.19 20.68
C GLU A 88 1.55 -10.05 20.53
N GLN A 89 0.79 -9.87 19.45
CA GLN A 89 -0.26 -10.80 19.07
C GLN A 89 0.37 -12.09 18.53
N LYS A 90 -0.13 -13.24 19.01
CA LYS A 90 0.19 -14.59 18.56
C LYS A 90 -0.20 -14.80 17.08
N PHE A 91 0.41 -14.07 16.16
CA PHE A 91 0.49 -14.48 14.77
C PHE A 91 1.35 -15.74 14.73
N SER A 92 0.88 -16.75 14.01
CA SER A 92 1.54 -18.03 13.68
C SER A 92 1.50 -19.13 14.75
N HIS A 93 0.45 -19.95 14.74
CA HIS A 93 0.47 -21.36 14.31
C HIS A 93 -0.75 -22.18 14.80
N ASP A 94 -1.45 -21.73 15.84
CA ASP A 94 -2.58 -22.47 16.44
C ASP A 94 -3.98 -22.09 15.91
N ARG A 95 -4.09 -21.04 15.09
CA ARG A 95 -5.38 -20.66 14.52
C ARG A 95 -5.68 -21.54 13.32
N ARG A 96 -6.77 -22.32 13.40
CA ARG A 96 -7.30 -23.05 12.24
C ARG A 96 -7.72 -22.04 11.18
N ASP A 97 -7.21 -22.19 9.98
CA ASP A 97 -7.75 -21.46 8.83
C ASP A 97 -9.11 -22.08 8.49
N VAL A 98 -10.17 -21.29 8.64
CA VAL A 98 -11.54 -21.71 8.29
C VAL A 98 -11.77 -21.77 6.77
N TYR A 99 -10.80 -21.30 5.98
CA TYR A 99 -10.76 -21.37 4.52
C TYR A 99 -9.47 -22.04 4.03
N PRO A 100 -9.29 -23.34 4.31
CA PRO A 100 -8.15 -24.10 3.79
C PRO A 100 -8.12 -24.05 2.26
N LEU A 101 -6.92 -23.90 1.70
CA LEU A 101 -6.74 -23.78 0.25
C LEU A 101 -6.98 -25.14 -0.43
N HIS A 102 -7.93 -25.18 -1.35
CA HIS A 102 -8.18 -26.30 -2.25
C HIS A 102 -8.64 -25.77 -3.61
N VAL A 103 -7.68 -25.58 -4.51
CA VAL A 103 -7.92 -25.03 -5.86
C VAL A 103 -8.71 -26.04 -6.68
N ILE A 104 -9.89 -25.63 -7.15
CA ILE A 104 -10.74 -26.48 -8.00
C ILE A 104 -10.15 -26.50 -9.42
N PRO A 105 -9.94 -27.68 -10.05
CA PRO A 105 -9.43 -27.73 -11.41
C PRO A 105 -10.43 -27.11 -12.40
N GLU A 106 -9.91 -26.71 -13.56
CA GLU A 106 -10.76 -26.19 -14.64
C GLU A 106 -11.86 -27.20 -14.98
N ASN A 107 -13.10 -26.70 -14.99
CA ASN A 107 -14.30 -27.48 -15.24
C ASN A 107 -15.10 -26.87 -16.39
N GLN A 108 -15.97 -27.68 -16.98
CA GLN A 108 -16.81 -27.27 -18.11
C GLN A 108 -17.77 -26.12 -17.75
N ASP A 109 -18.10 -25.98 -16.47
CA ASP A 109 -18.97 -24.93 -15.95
C ASP A 109 -18.27 -23.58 -15.75
N GLY A 110 -16.94 -23.51 -16.00
CA GLY A 110 -16.15 -22.29 -15.86
C GLY A 110 -16.00 -21.78 -14.43
N ILE A 111 -16.26 -22.62 -13.42
CA ILE A 111 -16.15 -22.25 -12.01
C ILE A 111 -14.68 -22.19 -11.60
N GLN A 112 -14.26 -21.05 -11.06
CA GLN A 112 -12.93 -20.80 -10.52
C GLN A 112 -13.01 -20.48 -9.02
N GLY A 113 -11.96 -20.84 -8.29
CA GLY A 113 -11.84 -20.52 -6.86
C GLY A 113 -11.30 -21.67 -6.02
N SER A 114 -11.24 -21.42 -4.72
CA SER A 114 -10.84 -22.41 -3.72
C SER A 114 -12.04 -22.86 -2.91
N CYS A 115 -12.23 -24.16 -2.75
CA CYS A 115 -13.23 -24.70 -1.82
C CYS A 115 -12.95 -26.18 -1.52
N VAL A 116 -12.79 -26.53 -0.24
CA VAL A 116 -12.51 -27.93 0.16
C VAL A 116 -13.70 -28.84 -0.11
N PHE A 117 -14.91 -28.40 0.24
CA PHE A 117 -16.12 -29.22 0.15
C PHE A 117 -16.91 -28.97 -1.14
N PHE A 118 -16.24 -28.59 -2.23
CA PHE A 118 -16.93 -28.19 -3.46
C PHE A 118 -17.81 -29.32 -4.02
N LYS A 119 -17.36 -30.57 -3.91
CA LYS A 119 -18.10 -31.75 -4.42
C LYS A 119 -19.04 -32.35 -3.37
N GLU A 120 -18.69 -32.20 -2.09
CA GLU A 120 -19.37 -32.81 -0.95
C GLU A 120 -20.55 -31.97 -0.46
N ARG A 121 -20.53 -30.65 -0.66
CA ARG A 121 -21.61 -29.76 -0.24
C ARG A 121 -22.89 -30.01 -1.04
N LYS A 122 -24.03 -29.95 -0.35
CA LYS A 122 -25.34 -30.16 -0.95
C LYS A 122 -26.00 -28.83 -1.28
N ASN A 123 -26.41 -28.63 -2.52
CA ASN A 123 -27.20 -27.45 -2.88
C ASN A 123 -28.61 -27.55 -2.30
N VAL A 124 -28.93 -26.67 -1.35
CA VAL A 124 -30.21 -26.59 -0.64
C VAL A 124 -31.05 -25.38 -1.05
N THR A 125 -30.64 -24.64 -2.10
CA THR A 125 -31.33 -23.44 -2.59
C THR A 125 -32.82 -23.66 -2.80
N LYS A 126 -33.22 -24.81 -3.38
CA LYS A 126 -34.63 -25.15 -3.64
C LYS A 126 -35.46 -25.44 -2.38
N GLN A 127 -34.80 -25.73 -1.26
CA GLN A 127 -35.46 -25.94 0.04
C GLN A 127 -35.64 -24.60 0.77
N ILE A 128 -34.79 -23.62 0.47
CA ILE A 128 -34.80 -22.30 1.10
C ILE A 128 -35.70 -21.32 0.36
N ARG A 129 -35.77 -21.42 -0.97
CA ARG A 129 -36.58 -20.51 -1.80
C ARG A 129 -37.34 -21.21 -2.92
N SER A 130 -38.48 -20.63 -3.27
CA SER A 130 -39.29 -21.06 -4.40
C SER A 130 -38.66 -20.67 -5.75
N LYS A 131 -39.23 -21.17 -6.85
CA LYS A 131 -38.85 -20.73 -8.21
C LYS A 131 -39.13 -19.25 -8.47
N SER A 132 -40.07 -18.65 -7.73
CA SER A 132 -40.38 -17.21 -7.80
C SER A 132 -39.52 -16.37 -6.86
N PHE A 133 -38.43 -16.95 -6.32
CA PHE A 133 -37.52 -16.30 -5.37
C PHE A 133 -38.18 -15.89 -4.06
N ALA A 134 -39.33 -16.47 -3.69
CA ALA A 134 -39.94 -16.23 -2.39
C ALA A 134 -39.29 -17.14 -1.32
N PRO A 135 -39.07 -16.63 -0.09
CA PRO A 135 -38.55 -17.43 1.01
C PRO A 135 -39.54 -18.52 1.40
N LEU A 136 -39.07 -19.77 1.45
CA LEU A 136 -39.83 -20.92 1.97
C LEU A 136 -39.56 -21.15 3.45
N VAL A 137 -38.39 -20.72 3.92
CA VAL A 137 -37.99 -20.77 5.33
C VAL A 137 -37.57 -19.39 5.81
N ASN A 138 -37.90 -19.09 7.06
CA ASN A 138 -37.43 -17.87 7.70
C ASN A 138 -35.99 -18.05 8.24
N LEU A 139 -35.43 -16.99 8.84
CA LEU A 139 -34.05 -17.00 9.34
C LEU A 139 -33.86 -18.00 10.50
N GLU A 140 -34.81 -18.04 11.43
CA GLU A 140 -34.77 -18.90 12.62
C GLU A 140 -34.85 -20.37 12.21
N GLU A 141 -35.81 -20.72 11.35
CA GLU A 141 -35.95 -22.07 10.78
C GLU A 141 -34.69 -22.52 10.01
N ALA A 142 -34.06 -21.61 9.25
CA ALA A 142 -32.82 -21.92 8.54
C ALA A 142 -31.66 -22.17 9.52
N GLN A 143 -31.58 -21.42 10.62
CA GLN A 143 -30.58 -21.59 11.67
C GLN A 143 -30.81 -22.89 12.45
N GLU A 144 -32.04 -23.23 12.80
CA GLU A 144 -32.37 -24.50 13.48
C GLU A 144 -32.07 -25.71 12.59
N ARG A 145 -32.39 -25.61 11.30
CA ARG A 145 -32.25 -26.75 10.36
C ARG A 145 -30.82 -27.02 9.95
N TYR A 146 -30.04 -25.98 9.69
CA TYR A 146 -28.71 -26.12 9.06
C TYR A 146 -27.57 -25.58 9.93
N GLY A 147 -27.87 -24.75 10.93
CA GLY A 147 -26.87 -24.17 11.83
C GLY A 147 -25.69 -23.55 11.09
N ARG A 148 -24.48 -23.92 11.50
CA ARG A 148 -23.21 -23.48 10.90
C ARG A 148 -22.80 -24.24 9.63
N LYS A 149 -23.62 -25.18 9.15
CA LYS A 149 -23.40 -25.88 7.88
C LYS A 149 -23.93 -25.09 6.70
N LEU A 150 -24.85 -24.15 6.91
CA LEU A 150 -25.41 -23.34 5.83
C LEU A 150 -24.41 -22.26 5.38
N VAL A 151 -24.01 -22.32 4.12
CA VAL A 151 -23.22 -21.27 3.46
C VAL A 151 -23.98 -20.66 2.30
N VAL A 152 -23.85 -19.34 2.18
CA VAL A 152 -24.33 -18.56 1.04
C VAL A 152 -23.15 -18.33 0.09
N VAL A 153 -23.33 -18.67 -1.18
CA VAL A 153 -22.30 -18.61 -2.22
C VAL A 153 -22.81 -17.77 -3.37
N ALA A 154 -22.06 -16.73 -3.73
CA ALA A 154 -22.32 -15.90 -4.89
C ALA A 154 -21.92 -16.58 -6.21
N SER A 155 -22.62 -16.24 -7.28
CA SER A 155 -22.33 -16.71 -8.65
C SER A 155 -20.89 -16.37 -9.07
N GLN A 156 -20.32 -17.13 -10.00
CA GLN A 156 -18.96 -16.88 -10.51
C GLN A 156 -18.81 -15.46 -11.04
N ALA A 157 -19.80 -14.99 -11.81
CA ALA A 157 -19.80 -13.64 -12.37
C ALA A 157 -19.82 -12.57 -11.28
N LEU A 158 -20.69 -12.73 -10.27
CA LEU A 158 -20.78 -11.78 -9.15
C LEU A 158 -19.48 -11.74 -8.32
N ARG A 159 -18.90 -12.91 -8.00
CA ARG A 159 -17.60 -12.97 -7.30
C ARG A 159 -16.50 -12.31 -8.10
N PHE A 160 -16.39 -12.61 -9.39
CA PHE A 160 -15.39 -12.01 -10.27
C PHE A 160 -15.56 -10.49 -10.32
N ARG A 161 -16.78 -10.00 -10.56
CA ARG A 161 -17.10 -8.56 -10.61
C ARG A 161 -16.75 -7.85 -9.30
N THR A 162 -17.07 -8.46 -8.16
CA THR A 162 -16.70 -7.95 -6.84
C THR A 162 -15.18 -7.82 -6.69
N LEU A 163 -14.39 -8.83 -7.10
CA LEU A 163 -12.94 -8.79 -6.95
C LEU A 163 -12.25 -7.77 -7.87
N ILE A 164 -12.70 -7.64 -9.12
CA ILE A 164 -12.08 -6.71 -10.08
C ILE A 164 -12.52 -5.25 -9.88
N GLY A 165 -13.68 -5.01 -9.26
CA GLY A 165 -14.25 -3.67 -9.11
C GLY A 165 -15.04 -3.19 -10.34
N SER A 166 -15.66 -2.01 -10.22
CA SER A 166 -16.52 -1.44 -11.26
C SER A 166 -15.78 -1.05 -12.55
N ASP A 167 -14.52 -0.64 -12.40
CA ASP A 167 -13.79 0.10 -13.42
C ASP A 167 -12.98 -0.82 -14.35
N ASN A 168 -12.86 -2.10 -13.98
CA ASN A 168 -12.12 -3.10 -14.74
C ASN A 168 -13.05 -3.92 -15.65
N ASP A 169 -12.47 -4.44 -16.74
CA ASP A 169 -13.16 -5.24 -17.75
C ASP A 169 -13.61 -6.61 -17.19
N PRO A 170 -14.93 -6.90 -17.15
CA PRO A 170 -15.48 -8.19 -16.73
C PRO A 170 -15.04 -9.40 -17.57
N GLU A 171 -14.53 -9.18 -18.78
CA GLU A 171 -14.06 -10.25 -19.67
C GLU A 171 -12.55 -10.55 -19.51
N THR A 172 -11.89 -9.88 -18.55
CA THR A 172 -10.48 -10.11 -18.27
C THR A 172 -10.22 -11.56 -17.88
N LYS A 173 -9.48 -12.29 -18.72
CA LYS A 173 -9.12 -13.68 -18.44
C LYS A 173 -7.97 -13.76 -17.45
N ILE A 174 -8.23 -14.36 -16.30
CA ILE A 174 -7.24 -14.65 -15.26
C ILE A 174 -7.10 -16.17 -15.13
N SER A 175 -5.87 -16.66 -14.99
CA SER A 175 -5.64 -18.08 -14.72
C SER A 175 -6.26 -18.47 -13.38
N ASN A 176 -6.64 -19.73 -13.24
CA ASN A 176 -7.28 -20.22 -12.02
C ASN A 176 -6.42 -20.01 -10.76
N ASP A 177 -5.12 -20.29 -10.84
CA ASP A 177 -4.17 -20.04 -9.74
C ASP A 177 -4.13 -18.55 -9.33
N SER A 178 -4.09 -17.63 -10.31
CA SER A 178 -4.10 -16.19 -10.03
C SER A 178 -5.45 -15.73 -9.50
N TYR A 179 -6.56 -16.34 -9.94
CA TYR A 179 -7.88 -16.06 -9.39
C TYR A 179 -8.00 -16.50 -7.93
N CYS A 180 -7.47 -17.67 -7.55
CA CYS A 180 -7.43 -18.09 -6.15
C CYS A 180 -6.62 -17.14 -5.27
N VAL A 181 -5.49 -16.62 -5.77
CA VAL A 181 -4.73 -15.57 -5.08
C VAL A 181 -5.59 -14.31 -4.92
N LEU A 182 -6.27 -13.88 -5.97
CA LEU A 182 -7.13 -12.70 -5.95
C LEU A 182 -8.29 -12.86 -4.95
N GLU A 183 -8.94 -14.03 -4.93
CA GLU A 183 -9.99 -14.36 -3.99
C GLU A 183 -9.48 -14.31 -2.54
N ARG A 184 -8.27 -14.87 -2.28
CA ARG A 184 -7.68 -14.82 -0.94
C ARG A 184 -7.35 -13.39 -0.51
N VAL A 185 -6.78 -12.57 -1.39
CA VAL A 185 -6.55 -11.14 -1.14
C VAL A 185 -7.87 -10.41 -0.88
N GLY A 186 -8.92 -10.73 -1.64
CA GLY A 186 -10.26 -10.16 -1.48
C GLY A 186 -10.88 -10.41 -0.11
N ARG A 187 -10.75 -11.63 0.43
CA ARG A 187 -11.19 -11.98 1.79
C ARG A 187 -10.56 -11.09 2.87
N GLY A 188 -9.33 -10.63 2.63
CA GLY A 188 -8.59 -9.73 3.52
C GLY A 188 -9.10 -8.29 3.55
N ARG A 189 -9.95 -7.85 2.60
CA ARG A 189 -10.54 -6.50 2.55
C ARG A 189 -9.48 -5.40 2.79
N TRP A 190 -9.70 -4.49 3.75
CA TRP A 190 -8.77 -3.40 4.12
C TRP A 190 -7.56 -3.86 4.97
N GLN A 191 -7.55 -5.11 5.43
CA GLN A 191 -6.40 -5.71 6.11
C GLN A 191 -5.37 -6.25 5.12
N GLY A 192 -5.83 -6.69 3.94
CA GLY A 192 -5.00 -7.28 2.90
C GLY A 192 -4.35 -8.60 3.31
N GLU A 193 -3.49 -9.11 2.45
CA GLU A 193 -2.73 -10.34 2.68
C GLU A 193 -1.24 -10.09 2.43
N LEU A 194 -0.38 -10.68 3.27
CA LEU A 194 1.06 -10.59 3.04
C LEU A 194 1.50 -11.63 2.03
N GLN A 195 2.36 -11.22 1.10
CA GLN A 195 2.96 -12.14 0.15
C GLN A 195 3.69 -13.29 0.86
N SER A 196 4.36 -13.03 1.99
CA SER A 196 5.02 -14.05 2.83
C SER A 196 4.05 -15.12 3.33
N ASP A 197 2.86 -14.71 3.77
CA ASP A 197 1.85 -15.61 4.33
C ASP A 197 1.22 -16.43 3.19
N LEU A 198 0.94 -15.80 2.05
CA LEU A 198 0.38 -16.47 0.88
C LEU A 198 1.28 -17.60 0.35
N HIS A 199 2.57 -17.34 0.08
CA HIS A 199 3.42 -18.37 -0.51
C HIS A 199 3.92 -19.40 0.52
N GLY A 200 4.20 -18.98 1.76
CA GLY A 200 4.80 -19.83 2.79
C GLY A 200 3.81 -20.80 3.43
N SER A 201 2.64 -20.33 3.87
CA SER A 201 1.69 -21.16 4.63
C SER A 201 0.50 -21.64 3.81
N LEU A 202 -0.08 -20.79 2.97
CA LEU A 202 -1.36 -21.05 2.30
C LEU A 202 -1.20 -21.86 1.00
N PHE A 203 -0.51 -21.28 0.02
CA PHE A 203 -0.32 -21.91 -1.29
C PHE A 203 0.82 -22.93 -1.29
N LYS A 204 1.75 -22.84 -0.33
CA LYS A 204 2.96 -23.69 -0.25
C LYS A 204 3.71 -23.74 -1.60
N ILE A 205 3.79 -22.59 -2.25
CA ILE A 205 4.49 -22.39 -3.52
C ILE A 205 5.77 -21.62 -3.30
N ASP A 206 6.73 -21.77 -4.19
CA ASP A 206 7.94 -20.95 -4.13
C ASP A 206 7.65 -19.46 -4.40
N ALA A 207 8.57 -18.59 -3.96
CA ALA A 207 8.44 -17.15 -4.12
C ALA A 207 8.43 -16.70 -5.59
N ARG A 208 9.01 -17.49 -6.51
CA ARG A 208 9.06 -17.17 -7.95
C ARG A 208 7.70 -17.38 -8.59
N LYS A 209 7.01 -18.49 -8.29
CA LYS A 209 5.64 -18.75 -8.72
C LYS A 209 4.70 -17.71 -8.14
N MET A 210 4.82 -17.38 -6.85
CA MET A 210 4.02 -16.32 -6.23
C MET A 210 4.22 -14.96 -6.93
N HIS A 211 5.48 -14.61 -7.25
CA HIS A 211 5.77 -13.39 -8.01
C HIS A 211 5.06 -13.38 -9.36
N TYR A 212 5.05 -14.50 -10.10
CA TYR A 212 4.39 -14.61 -11.39
C TYR A 212 2.86 -14.47 -11.28
N LEU A 213 2.24 -15.21 -10.34
CA LEU A 213 0.79 -15.13 -10.11
C LEU A 213 0.36 -13.71 -9.76
N ARG A 214 1.12 -13.04 -8.89
CA ARG A 214 0.91 -11.64 -8.51
C ARG A 214 1.14 -10.66 -9.67
N LYS A 215 2.18 -10.87 -10.48
CA LYS A 215 2.53 -9.98 -11.61
C LYS A 215 1.38 -9.86 -12.61
N CYS A 216 0.66 -10.96 -12.86
CA CYS A 216 -0.55 -10.95 -13.67
C CYS A 216 -1.61 -10.01 -13.08
N LEU A 217 -1.92 -10.16 -11.79
CA LEU A 217 -2.93 -9.35 -11.11
C LEU A 217 -2.57 -7.85 -11.06
N VAL A 218 -1.29 -7.52 -10.90
CA VAL A 218 -0.80 -6.13 -10.95
C VAL A 218 -0.91 -5.55 -12.35
N LYS A 219 -0.58 -6.33 -13.38
CA LYS A 219 -0.69 -5.90 -14.79
C LYS A 219 -2.12 -5.50 -15.16
N HIS A 220 -3.10 -6.21 -14.61
CA HIS A 220 -4.53 -5.92 -14.79
C HIS A 220 -5.08 -4.95 -13.74
N GLU A 221 -4.22 -4.32 -12.93
CA GLU A 221 -4.59 -3.34 -11.90
C GLU A 221 -5.64 -3.86 -10.89
N LEU A 222 -5.65 -5.15 -10.61
CA LEU A 222 -6.64 -5.75 -9.69
C LEU A 222 -6.19 -5.64 -8.23
N ILE A 223 -4.88 -5.59 -8.02
CA ILE A 223 -4.27 -5.48 -6.70
C ILE A 223 -3.24 -4.35 -6.65
N THR A 224 -3.05 -3.83 -5.45
CA THR A 224 -1.99 -2.87 -5.12
C THR A 224 -0.94 -3.53 -4.23
N MET A 225 0.27 -2.99 -4.23
CA MET A 225 1.41 -3.50 -3.48
C MET A 225 1.97 -2.42 -2.58
N GLN A 226 2.16 -2.73 -1.30
CA GLN A 226 2.84 -1.85 -0.37
C GLN A 226 3.96 -2.59 0.35
N SER A 227 5.07 -1.90 0.61
CA SER A 227 6.14 -2.45 1.44
C SER A 227 5.63 -2.65 2.86
N TYR A 228 5.88 -3.84 3.42
CA TYR A 228 5.45 -4.18 4.77
C TYR A 228 6.62 -4.74 5.56
N VAL A 229 6.83 -4.25 6.78
CA VAL A 229 7.90 -4.71 7.66
C VAL A 229 7.31 -5.12 8.99
N ARG A 230 7.51 -6.40 9.33
CA ARG A 230 7.12 -6.99 10.62
C ARG A 230 8.35 -7.21 11.48
N ARG A 231 8.24 -6.99 12.79
CA ARG A 231 9.28 -7.39 13.74
C ARG A 231 8.89 -8.70 14.41
N LEU A 232 9.74 -9.72 14.25
CA LEU A 232 9.57 -11.02 14.88
C LEU A 232 9.91 -10.94 16.37
N LYS A 233 9.42 -11.91 17.16
CA LYS A 233 9.74 -12.05 18.59
C LYS A 233 11.25 -12.13 18.87
N THR A 234 12.01 -12.65 17.91
CA THR A 234 13.49 -12.71 17.96
C THR A 234 14.16 -11.35 17.80
N GLY A 235 13.38 -10.29 17.54
CA GLY A 235 13.87 -8.95 17.25
C GLY A 235 14.25 -8.72 15.78
N GLN A 236 14.29 -9.77 14.96
CA GLN A 236 14.59 -9.68 13.52
C GLN A 236 13.45 -9.00 12.75
N GLN A 237 13.81 -8.26 11.71
CA GLN A 237 12.85 -7.63 10.80
C GLN A 237 12.60 -8.56 9.60
N GLN A 238 11.32 -8.81 9.33
CA GLN A 238 10.87 -9.54 8.15
C GLN A 238 10.25 -8.55 7.16
N HIS A 239 10.82 -8.49 5.97
CA HIS A 239 10.31 -7.69 4.86
C HIS A 239 9.33 -8.54 4.04
N SER A 240 8.18 -7.97 3.76
CA SER A 240 7.12 -8.57 2.95
C SER A 240 6.44 -7.50 2.12
N ILE A 241 5.47 -7.92 1.32
CA ILE A 241 4.65 -7.04 0.50
C ILE A 241 3.20 -7.26 0.90
N LEU A 242 2.54 -6.19 1.32
CA LEU A 242 1.12 -6.17 1.57
C LEU A 242 0.38 -6.06 0.24
N LEU A 243 -0.49 -7.03 -0.02
CA LEU A 243 -1.35 -7.08 -1.19
C LEU A 243 -2.77 -6.71 -0.77
N LEU A 244 -3.37 -5.76 -1.48
CA LEU A 244 -4.74 -5.29 -1.27
C LEU A 244 -5.45 -5.28 -2.62
N LEU A 245 -6.75 -5.58 -2.65
CA LEU A 245 -7.55 -5.27 -3.84
C LEU A 245 -7.49 -3.78 -4.12
N LYS A 246 -7.45 -3.37 -5.41
CA LYS A 246 -7.38 -1.95 -5.79
C LYS A 246 -8.50 -1.12 -5.15
N ARG A 247 -9.73 -1.65 -5.13
CA ARG A 247 -10.90 -1.00 -4.51
C ARG A 247 -10.84 -0.88 -2.97
N PHE A 248 -9.96 -1.64 -2.31
CA PHE A 248 -9.74 -1.59 -0.86
C PHE A 248 -8.39 -0.98 -0.50
N HIS A 249 -7.73 -0.36 -1.47
CA HIS A 249 -6.43 0.25 -1.24
C HIS A 249 -6.54 1.33 -0.16
N VAL A 250 -5.68 1.20 0.85
CA VAL A 250 -5.48 2.21 1.89
C VAL A 250 -3.99 2.43 1.95
N ASN A 251 -3.54 3.68 1.77
CA ASN A 251 -2.13 3.98 1.82
C ASN A 251 -1.60 3.84 3.26
N ARG A 252 -1.08 2.66 3.60
CA ARG A 252 -0.41 2.40 4.87
C ARG A 252 0.99 3.04 4.89
N ARG A 253 1.06 4.30 5.31
CA ARG A 253 2.31 5.04 5.51
C ARG A 253 2.89 4.74 6.89
N ASN A 254 4.20 4.49 6.94
CA ASN A 254 4.87 4.35 8.24
C ASN A 254 5.09 5.73 8.88
N LYS A 255 5.38 5.78 10.19
CA LYS A 255 5.64 7.02 10.94
C LYS A 255 6.69 7.91 10.25
N TYR A 256 7.77 7.30 9.74
CA TYR A 256 8.85 8.03 9.10
C TYR A 256 8.46 8.55 7.71
N ASP A 257 7.58 7.89 6.97
CA ASP A 257 7.07 8.41 5.69
C ASP A 257 6.30 9.72 5.93
N ILE A 258 5.43 9.74 6.95
CA ILE A 258 4.68 10.95 7.35
C ILE A 258 5.65 12.04 7.83
N LEU A 259 6.64 11.71 8.66
CA LEU A 259 7.64 12.67 9.11
C LEU A 259 8.51 13.19 7.96
N MET A 260 8.89 12.35 6.99
CA MET A 260 9.66 12.76 5.83
C MET A 260 8.86 13.70 4.92
N GLU A 261 7.56 13.47 4.75
CA GLU A 261 6.65 14.35 4.05
C GLU A 261 6.52 15.71 4.77
N HIS A 262 6.28 15.70 6.09
CA HIS A 262 6.25 16.94 6.89
C HIS A 262 7.55 17.74 6.80
N VAL A 263 8.72 17.06 6.82
CA VAL A 263 10.01 17.72 6.60
C VAL A 263 10.08 18.33 5.21
N SER A 264 9.61 17.61 4.18
CA SER A 264 9.60 18.11 2.81
C SER A 264 8.69 19.33 2.65
N ASP A 265 7.49 19.29 3.21
CA ASP A 265 6.53 20.40 3.20
C ASP A 265 7.06 21.62 3.96
N PHE A 266 7.69 21.42 5.11
CA PHE A 266 8.32 22.48 5.88
C PHE A 266 9.45 23.17 5.09
N LEU A 267 10.29 22.38 4.41
CA LEU A 267 11.34 22.92 3.55
C LEU A 267 10.75 23.69 2.37
N LEU A 268 9.67 23.20 1.75
CA LEU A 268 9.00 23.91 0.66
C LEU A 268 8.48 25.30 1.07
N GLN A 269 8.16 25.50 2.35
CA GLN A 269 7.72 26.79 2.89
C GLN A 269 8.87 27.77 3.16
N GLN A 270 10.13 27.32 3.19
CA GLN A 270 11.29 28.20 3.37
C GLN A 270 11.71 28.85 2.06
N SER A 271 12.14 30.12 2.11
CA SER A 271 12.48 30.94 0.95
C SER A 271 13.55 30.32 0.04
N ASP A 272 14.48 29.55 0.60
CA ASP A 272 15.57 28.88 -0.13
C ASP A 272 15.47 27.35 -0.08
N HIS A 273 14.31 26.82 0.32
CA HIS A 273 14.12 25.40 0.60
C HIS A 273 15.16 24.80 1.55
N PHE A 274 15.63 25.65 2.46
CA PHE A 274 16.78 25.45 3.32
C PHE A 274 16.35 25.65 4.77
N THR A 275 16.85 24.81 5.68
CA THR A 275 16.74 25.07 7.11
C THR A 275 17.93 24.49 7.87
N THR A 276 18.21 25.03 9.05
CA THR A 276 19.20 24.45 9.97
C THR A 276 18.62 23.23 10.68
N VAL A 277 19.46 22.26 11.01
CA VAL A 277 19.03 21.06 11.75
C VAL A 277 18.45 21.43 13.12
N ASP A 278 18.87 22.52 13.74
CA ASP A 278 18.35 22.94 15.04
C ASP A 278 16.94 23.55 14.91
N ASN A 279 16.68 24.41 13.91
CA ASN A 279 15.32 24.87 13.62
C ASN A 279 14.40 23.70 13.24
N LEU A 280 14.91 22.71 12.51
CA LEU A 280 14.16 21.51 12.16
C LEU A 280 13.84 20.64 13.39
N LYS A 281 14.77 20.53 14.35
CA LYS A 281 14.54 19.82 15.62
C LYS A 281 13.48 20.53 16.46
N GLU A 282 13.55 21.86 16.56
CA GLU A 282 12.55 22.66 17.28
C GLU A 282 11.16 22.53 16.64
N HIS A 283 11.09 22.57 15.31
CA HIS A 283 9.84 22.43 14.58
C HIS A 283 9.19 21.05 14.75
N LEU A 284 9.99 19.97 14.68
CA LEU A 284 9.47 18.60 14.77
C LEU A 284 9.21 18.15 16.21
N ASN A 285 9.90 18.73 17.21
CA ASN A 285 9.79 18.41 18.63
C ASN A 285 9.83 16.89 18.92
N LEU A 286 10.80 16.19 18.33
CA LEU A 286 10.96 14.74 18.44
C LEU A 286 12.13 14.37 19.35
N ASN A 287 12.10 13.17 19.93
CA ASN A 287 13.22 12.63 20.70
C ASN A 287 14.46 12.36 19.81
N ASP A 288 15.65 12.39 20.40
CA ASP A 288 16.93 12.25 19.68
C ASP A 288 17.05 10.94 18.88
N LYS A 289 16.48 9.84 19.39
CA LYS A 289 16.51 8.54 18.71
C LYS A 289 15.70 8.56 17.41
N THR A 290 14.49 9.11 17.46
CA THR A 290 13.60 9.26 16.30
C THR A 290 14.23 10.23 15.30
N MET A 291 14.82 11.34 15.76
CA MET A 291 15.51 12.29 14.88
C MET A 291 16.68 11.68 14.14
N LYS A 292 17.55 10.92 14.83
CA LYS A 292 18.66 10.21 14.17
C LYS A 292 18.16 9.23 13.10
N ARG A 293 17.07 8.52 13.38
CA ARG A 293 16.46 7.58 12.42
C ARG A 293 15.77 8.29 11.26
N LEU A 294 15.12 9.42 11.50
CA LEU A 294 14.52 10.27 10.47
C LEU A 294 15.60 10.81 9.52
N PHE A 295 16.69 11.38 10.04
CA PHE A 295 17.80 11.84 9.21
C PHE A 295 18.47 10.71 8.44
N LYS A 296 18.61 9.53 9.06
CA LYS A 296 19.07 8.34 8.36
C LYS A 296 18.14 8.02 7.18
N ASN A 297 16.84 7.97 7.39
CA ASN A 297 15.85 7.68 6.35
C ASN A 297 15.83 8.73 5.24
N LEU A 298 15.86 10.03 5.58
CA LEU A 298 15.94 11.14 4.62
C LEU A 298 17.19 11.05 3.73
N ARG A 299 18.34 10.65 4.30
CA ARG A 299 19.58 10.39 3.54
C ARG A 299 19.44 9.18 2.61
N TYR A 300 18.84 8.09 3.08
CA TYR A 300 18.64 6.89 2.25
C TYR A 300 17.63 7.12 1.12
N SER A 301 16.54 7.85 1.39
CA SER A 301 15.52 8.19 0.39
C SER A 301 15.97 9.29 -0.57
N LYS A 302 17.08 9.97 -0.27
CA LYS A 302 17.67 11.08 -1.05
C LYS A 302 16.69 12.24 -1.27
N LEU A 303 15.72 12.40 -0.36
CA LEU A 303 14.76 13.50 -0.38
C LEU A 303 15.40 14.83 0.03
N VAL A 304 16.51 14.76 0.76
CA VAL A 304 17.20 15.91 1.35
C VAL A 304 18.70 15.76 1.20
N GLU A 305 19.37 16.86 0.84
CA GLU A 305 20.81 17.01 0.92
C GLU A 305 21.23 17.60 2.28
N PHE A 306 22.23 16.98 2.91
CA PHE A 306 22.81 17.51 4.14
C PHE A 306 24.04 18.34 3.78
N CYS A 307 23.91 19.65 3.83
CA CYS A 307 24.99 20.57 3.51
C CYS A 307 25.67 21.06 4.80
N GLN A 308 26.98 21.20 4.75
CA GLN A 308 27.79 21.77 5.84
C GLN A 308 28.33 23.12 5.36
N TYR A 309 27.95 24.18 6.06
CA TYR A 309 28.40 25.54 5.78
C TYR A 309 29.25 26.06 6.94
N ALA A 310 30.25 26.89 6.64
CA ALA A 310 30.92 27.68 7.67
C ALA A 310 29.95 28.75 8.17
N LEU A 311 30.01 29.09 9.46
CA LEU A 311 29.13 30.11 10.07
C LEU A 311 29.22 31.46 9.31
N GLU A 312 30.42 31.75 8.82
CA GLU A 312 30.80 32.92 8.01
C GLU A 312 30.00 33.03 6.70
N ASP A 313 29.54 31.90 6.14
CA ASP A 313 28.78 31.85 4.88
C ASP A 313 27.26 31.99 5.09
N LEU A 314 26.76 31.71 6.30
CA LEU A 314 25.33 31.75 6.65
C LEU A 314 24.90 33.11 7.21
N ASP A 315 25.81 33.82 7.86
CA ASP A 315 25.60 35.17 8.38
C ASP A 315 26.87 36.02 8.21
N PRO A 316 26.97 36.85 7.15
CA PRO A 316 28.12 37.72 6.94
C PRO A 316 28.25 38.84 7.98
N SER A 317 27.31 38.95 8.93
CA SER A 317 27.35 39.89 10.07
C SER A 317 27.79 39.25 11.39
N ALA A 318 27.99 37.93 11.44
CA ALA A 318 28.42 37.24 12.65
C ALA A 318 29.88 37.61 13.02
N GLU A 319 30.06 38.37 14.10
CA GLU A 319 31.38 38.71 14.63
C GLU A 319 32.15 37.46 15.10
N HIS A 320 33.48 37.52 14.97
CA HIS A 320 34.38 36.40 15.23
C HIS A 320 34.32 35.93 16.69
N CYS A 321 33.62 34.83 16.96
CA CYS A 321 33.53 34.26 18.30
C CYS A 321 34.88 33.66 18.74
N THR A 322 35.58 34.31 19.68
CA THR A 322 36.80 33.79 20.31
C THR A 322 36.49 32.83 21.47
N ASN A 323 37.20 31.71 21.58
CA ASN A 323 37.13 30.84 22.75
C ASN A 323 37.79 31.48 23.99
N LYS A 324 37.49 30.92 25.18
CA LYS A 324 37.97 31.41 26.50
C LYS A 324 39.50 31.44 26.68
N ASN A 325 40.29 30.93 25.73
CA ASN A 325 41.75 30.83 25.86
C ASN A 325 42.51 31.67 24.82
N GLY A 326 41.87 32.63 24.15
CA GLY A 326 42.55 33.68 23.38
C GLY A 326 43.39 33.21 22.19
N ARG A 327 43.22 31.98 21.70
CA ARG A 327 43.84 31.52 20.45
C ARG A 327 42.84 31.60 19.31
N ARG A 328 43.24 32.26 18.21
CA ARG A 328 42.64 32.11 16.87
C ARG A 328 42.92 30.70 16.37
N GLY A 329 42.11 29.76 16.82
CA GLY A 329 42.14 28.37 16.39
C GLY A 329 40.78 28.03 15.82
N LEU A 330 40.78 27.47 14.59
CA LEU A 330 39.66 26.76 13.98
C LEU A 330 38.91 26.00 15.07
N PHE A 331 37.71 26.47 15.40
CA PHE A 331 36.76 25.61 16.09
C PHE A 331 36.66 24.35 15.22
N HIS A 332 36.81 23.18 15.81
CA HIS A 332 36.22 21.99 15.23
C HIS A 332 34.77 22.38 14.96
N PRO A 333 34.33 22.41 13.68
CA PRO A 333 33.09 23.06 13.33
C PRO A 333 32.00 22.40 14.17
N SER A 334 31.37 23.21 15.02
CA SER A 334 30.02 22.94 15.48
C SER A 334 29.21 22.81 14.19
N ASN A 335 29.09 21.57 13.72
CA ASN A 335 28.58 21.25 12.40
C ASN A 335 27.13 21.76 12.31
N PHE A 336 26.95 22.92 11.67
CA PHE A 336 25.62 23.35 11.23
C PHE A 336 25.25 22.45 10.06
N PHE A 337 24.56 21.35 10.38
CA PHE A 337 23.93 20.54 9.38
C PHE A 337 22.71 21.31 8.88
N SER A 338 22.66 21.53 7.58
CA SER A 338 21.50 22.11 6.91
C SER A 338 20.88 21.06 6.00
N VAL A 339 19.60 21.23 5.72
CA VAL A 339 18.74 20.26 5.03
C VAL A 339 18.11 21.01 3.85
N CYS A 340 18.41 20.58 2.62
CA CYS A 340 17.94 21.23 1.38
C CYS A 340 17.30 20.24 0.40
N LEU A 341 16.36 20.71 -0.41
CA LEU A 341 15.91 19.96 -1.59
C LEU A 341 17.01 19.95 -2.67
N PRO A 342 17.18 18.85 -3.43
CA PRO A 342 18.20 18.78 -4.47
C PRO A 342 17.95 19.84 -5.56
N PRO A 343 18.98 20.59 -6.03
CA PRO A 343 18.79 21.67 -6.99
C PRO A 343 18.39 21.15 -8.38
N PRO A 344 17.57 21.92 -9.14
CA PRO A 344 17.17 21.52 -10.49
C PRO A 344 18.36 21.52 -11.46
N PRO A 345 18.30 20.74 -12.56
CA PRO A 345 19.40 20.55 -13.52
C PRO A 345 20.15 21.81 -13.98
N PRO A 346 19.49 22.92 -14.34
CA PRO A 346 20.19 24.10 -14.87
C PRO A 346 21.05 24.80 -13.81
N TYR A 347 20.59 24.80 -12.54
CA TYR A 347 21.28 25.42 -11.41
C TYR A 347 22.59 24.70 -11.07
N SER A 348 22.65 23.38 -11.26
CA SER A 348 23.86 22.59 -11.04
C SER A 348 25.00 22.92 -12.01
N VAL A 349 24.65 23.42 -13.22
CA VAL A 349 25.59 23.81 -14.28
C VAL A 349 26.09 25.25 -14.09
N SER A 350 25.22 26.17 -13.67
CA SER A 350 25.56 27.59 -13.49
C SER A 350 26.57 27.85 -12.36
N SER A 351 26.63 27.00 -11.33
CA SER A 351 27.52 27.18 -10.17
C SER A 351 29.00 26.87 -10.44
N SER A 352 29.39 26.47 -11.65
CA SER A 352 30.74 25.93 -11.91
C SER A 352 31.66 26.80 -12.76
N GLY A 353 31.25 28.04 -13.04
CA GLY A 353 32.09 29.03 -13.70
C GLY A 353 32.48 28.68 -15.16
N PRO A 354 33.40 29.46 -15.77
CA PRO A 354 33.68 29.42 -17.21
C PRO A 354 34.44 28.17 -17.69
N LYS A 355 34.93 27.32 -16.77
CA LYS A 355 35.66 26.08 -17.11
C LYS A 355 34.73 24.91 -17.46
N GLY A 356 33.43 25.04 -17.17
CA GLY A 356 32.43 24.02 -17.44
C GLY A 356 32.50 22.82 -16.49
N ILE A 357 31.52 21.92 -16.60
CA ILE A 357 31.40 20.73 -15.73
C ILE A 357 31.56 19.45 -16.57
N PRO A 358 32.22 18.41 -16.06
CA PRO A 358 32.20 17.09 -16.68
C PRO A 358 30.81 16.42 -16.61
N GLN A 359 30.44 15.65 -17.64
CA GLN A 359 29.14 14.94 -17.67
C GLN A 359 28.93 14.00 -16.49
N ARG A 360 30.01 13.38 -16.02
CA ARG A 360 30.00 12.51 -14.84
C ARG A 360 29.63 13.30 -13.58
N GLU A 361 30.14 14.52 -13.46
CA GLU A 361 29.89 15.39 -12.31
C GLU A 361 28.50 16.02 -12.36
N ILE A 362 27.98 16.31 -13.56
CA ILE A 362 26.56 16.63 -13.76
C ILE A 362 25.65 15.46 -13.31
N GLY A 363 26.01 14.23 -13.68
CA GLY A 363 25.30 13.03 -13.20
C GLY A 363 25.38 12.84 -11.69
N LEU A 364 26.50 13.22 -11.06
CA LEU A 364 26.67 13.19 -9.61
C LEU A 364 25.85 14.27 -8.91
N ARG A 365 25.87 15.52 -9.39
CA ARG A 365 25.13 16.66 -8.80
C ARG A 365 23.62 16.55 -8.97
N MET A 366 23.17 16.02 -10.11
CA MET A 366 21.74 15.76 -10.35
C MET A 366 21.32 14.37 -9.90
N ASN A 367 22.27 13.55 -9.42
CA ASN A 367 22.06 12.21 -8.89
C ASN A 367 21.21 11.30 -9.84
N VAL A 368 21.54 11.34 -11.13
CA VAL A 368 20.92 10.54 -12.20
C VAL A 368 21.92 9.56 -12.80
N GLY A 369 21.41 8.45 -13.36
CA GLY A 369 22.25 7.43 -13.97
C GLY A 369 23.09 7.96 -15.15
N ARG A 370 24.14 7.22 -15.55
CA ARG A 370 25.00 7.60 -16.69
C ARG A 370 24.22 7.73 -18.01
N LEU A 371 23.08 7.05 -18.14
CA LEU A 371 22.21 7.16 -19.31
C LEU A 371 21.33 8.42 -19.24
N GLU A 372 20.68 8.66 -18.12
CA GLU A 372 19.81 9.83 -17.87
C GLU A 372 20.59 11.14 -17.91
N SER A 373 21.76 11.21 -17.27
CA SER A 373 22.69 12.34 -17.41
C SER A 373 23.02 12.67 -18.86
N ARG A 374 23.22 11.65 -19.73
CA ARG A 374 23.43 11.87 -21.18
C ARG A 374 22.19 12.42 -21.87
N MET A 375 21.01 11.91 -21.52
CA MET A 375 19.75 12.38 -22.11
C MET A 375 19.45 13.83 -21.72
N ILE A 376 19.69 14.19 -20.46
CA ILE A 376 19.53 15.54 -19.95
C ILE A 376 20.52 16.50 -20.62
N CYS A 377 21.80 16.12 -20.74
CA CYS A 377 22.80 16.95 -21.44
C CYS A 377 22.44 17.14 -22.94
N ARG A 378 21.97 16.09 -23.62
CA ARG A 378 21.55 16.19 -25.03
C ARG A 378 20.31 17.05 -25.22
N LYS A 379 19.36 16.98 -24.28
CA LYS A 379 18.18 17.83 -24.29
C LYS A 379 18.57 19.29 -24.07
N MET A 380 19.42 19.56 -23.08
CA MET A 380 19.94 20.92 -22.82
C MET A 380 20.75 21.50 -24.00
N ASP A 381 21.54 20.69 -24.71
CA ASP A 381 22.27 21.13 -25.91
C ASP A 381 21.32 21.42 -27.08
N ARG A 382 20.30 20.57 -27.29
CA ARG A 382 19.24 20.78 -28.29
C ARG A 382 18.40 22.02 -28.01
N ASP A 383 18.10 22.26 -26.74
CA ASP A 383 17.33 23.41 -26.27
C ASP A 383 18.20 24.69 -26.19
N GLY A 384 19.48 24.62 -26.60
CA GLY A 384 20.40 25.75 -26.65
C GLY A 384 20.94 26.23 -25.30
N VAL A 385 20.68 25.48 -24.23
CA VAL A 385 21.02 25.82 -22.84
C VAL A 385 22.50 25.59 -22.54
N ILE A 386 23.15 24.59 -23.15
CA ILE A 386 24.58 24.30 -22.96
C ILE A 386 25.29 24.07 -24.30
N LYS A 387 26.63 24.16 -24.33
CA LYS A 387 27.48 23.78 -25.48
C LYS A 387 28.39 22.63 -25.09
N VAL A 388 28.36 21.55 -25.88
CA VAL A 388 29.23 20.37 -25.70
C VAL A 388 30.53 20.55 -26.49
N ASN A 389 31.69 20.50 -25.83
CA ASN A 389 33.00 20.43 -26.51
C ASN A 389 33.56 19.00 -26.48
N LEU A 390 34.34 18.59 -27.49
CA LEU A 390 34.88 17.22 -27.63
C LEU A 390 35.85 16.81 -26.50
N ALA A 391 36.42 17.78 -25.77
CA ALA A 391 37.02 17.55 -24.46
C ALA A 391 35.91 17.73 -23.41
N VAL A 392 35.64 16.69 -22.63
CA VAL A 392 34.50 16.43 -21.71
C VAL A 392 34.14 17.59 -20.75
N TYR A 393 33.69 18.73 -21.27
CA TYR A 393 33.30 19.93 -20.51
C TYR A 393 32.13 20.65 -21.20
N PHE A 394 31.10 21.03 -20.42
CA PHE A 394 29.94 21.79 -20.90
C PHE A 394 30.04 23.27 -20.50
N THR A 395 29.82 24.18 -21.44
CA THR A 395 29.87 25.65 -21.19
C THR A 395 28.56 26.32 -21.61
N LEU A 396 28.09 27.31 -20.85
CA LEU A 396 26.88 28.08 -21.15
C LEU A 396 27.10 29.00 -22.38
N LYS A 397 26.12 29.04 -23.29
CA LYS A 397 26.06 30.01 -24.38
C LYS A 397 25.23 31.21 -23.93
N SER A 398 25.88 32.26 -23.46
CA SER A 398 25.31 33.59 -23.13
C SER A 398 24.38 33.68 -21.91
N ALA A 399 24.50 34.79 -21.19
CA ALA A 399 23.74 35.12 -20.00
C ALA A 399 22.29 35.47 -20.35
N PHE A 400 21.35 34.59 -20.05
CA PHE A 400 19.93 34.90 -20.06
C PHE A 400 19.32 34.66 -18.68
N THR A 401 18.65 35.69 -18.18
CA THR A 401 17.83 35.70 -16.98
C THR A 401 16.64 34.76 -17.19
N LEU A 402 16.67 33.57 -16.61
CA LEU A 402 15.53 32.64 -16.62
C LEU A 402 14.72 32.82 -15.33
N ARG A 403 13.63 33.58 -15.45
CA ARG A 403 12.48 33.46 -14.54
C ARG A 403 11.92 32.05 -14.67
N ALA A 404 11.91 31.30 -13.57
CA ALA A 404 11.21 30.03 -13.51
C ALA A 404 9.72 30.25 -13.78
N LYS A 405 9.18 29.59 -14.82
CA LYS A 405 7.74 29.32 -14.91
C LYS A 405 7.43 28.17 -13.94
N PRO A 406 6.36 28.25 -13.13
CA PRO A 406 5.98 27.17 -12.26
C PRO A 406 5.54 25.97 -13.11
N VAL A 407 6.26 24.85 -12.98
CA VAL A 407 5.75 23.55 -13.41
C VAL A 407 4.84 23.08 -12.29
N LEU A 408 3.54 23.30 -12.47
CA LEU A 408 2.49 22.69 -11.67
C LEU A 408 2.72 21.17 -11.69
N PHE A 409 3.03 20.60 -10.53
CA PHE A 409 2.74 19.20 -10.26
C PHE A 409 1.21 19.07 -10.32
N GLN A 410 0.69 18.64 -11.47
CA GLN A 410 -0.67 18.13 -11.53
C GLN A 410 -0.70 16.86 -10.66
N SER A 411 -1.31 17.02 -9.49
CA SER A 411 -1.98 15.94 -8.80
C SER A 411 -2.92 15.26 -9.80
N ASN A 412 -2.64 14.01 -10.13
CA ASN A 412 -3.68 13.13 -10.67
C ASN A 412 -4.61 12.76 -9.52
N LEU A 413 -5.44 13.75 -9.16
CA LEU A 413 -6.73 13.62 -8.52
C LEU A 413 -7.73 13.91 -9.63
N GLU A 414 -8.17 12.89 -10.34
CA GLU A 414 -9.41 12.95 -11.11
C GLU A 414 -10.22 11.70 -10.81
N THR A 415 -11.37 11.98 -10.16
CA THR A 415 -12.70 11.34 -10.22
C THR A 415 -12.83 9.84 -10.26
#